data_AF-A0A1I8NUU3-F1
#
_entry.id   AF-A0A1I8NUU3-F1
#
_cell.length_a   1.000
_cell.length_b   1.000
_cell.length_c   1.000
_cell.angle_alpha   90.00
_cell.angle_beta   90.00
_cell.angle_gamma   90.00
#
_symmetry.space_group_name_H-M   'P 1'
#
loop_
_entity.id
_entity.type
_entity.pdbx_description
1 polymer ?
#
loop_
_entity_poly.entity_id
_entity_poly.type
_entity_poly.pdbx_seq_one_letter_code
_entity_poly.pdbx_strand_id
1 'polypeptide(L)'
;MQNTSKILLQFGLILFLGLLDVSSGASWYTASDGRRYLIEATASYNWLQALDKCTRQDLQLVVIDSDSKNKALISLLRSVFGSARDYWIGHHDEFNRKKDKNRGWYSSTSGASISYGYWDSGEPNNFGGTEHCTQIYRKTDYKWNDEDCDKHSFGYICEEHFKTAQCRSQMEAKRTAAQQKNNQLSSDFVKTKNNVNKIMTDTSEDTDNMLTLWESSSQNVMDNFKESLNELIAKKPYLQAVIADVGPAIKALASEAQVEISKLTEQTRQTIAQVQLQTEKSVDSENTAFENIIADHSNEMDRLMVY
;
A
#
# COMPACT_ATOMS: atom_id res chain seq x y z
N MET A 1 24.22 1.90 -69.20
CA MET A 1 23.79 3.20 -68.65
C MET A 1 22.31 3.11 -68.28
N GLN A 2 21.99 2.42 -67.19
CA GLN A 2 20.63 2.25 -66.67
C GLN A 2 20.76 1.76 -65.23
N ASN A 3 21.07 2.65 -64.28
CA ASN A 3 20.82 2.39 -62.85
C ASN A 3 20.95 3.58 -61.90
N THR A 4 20.97 4.81 -62.40
CA THR A 4 21.05 6.02 -61.54
C THR A 4 19.73 6.77 -61.40
N SER A 5 18.68 6.38 -62.13
CA SER A 5 17.41 7.13 -62.17
C SER A 5 16.28 6.59 -61.28
N LYS A 6 16.53 5.56 -60.45
CA LYS A 6 15.54 5.04 -59.48
C LYS A 6 15.81 5.45 -58.03
N ILE A 7 17.01 5.96 -57.73
CA ILE A 7 17.37 6.37 -56.37
C ILE A 7 16.89 7.80 -56.08
N LEU A 8 16.78 8.68 -57.08
CA LEU A 8 16.33 10.07 -56.89
C LEU A 8 14.82 10.23 -56.64
N LEU A 9 13.99 9.22 -56.89
CA LEU A 9 12.54 9.27 -56.63
C LEU A 9 12.13 8.67 -55.28
N GLN A 10 13.01 7.91 -54.61
CA GLN A 10 12.77 7.45 -53.23
C GLN A 10 13.29 8.42 -52.17
N PHE A 11 14.22 9.31 -52.50
CA PHE A 11 14.67 10.39 -51.61
C PHE A 11 13.79 11.66 -51.69
N GLY A 12 12.91 11.77 -52.69
CA GLY A 12 11.96 12.87 -52.82
C GLY A 12 10.63 12.68 -52.06
N LEU A 13 10.33 11.48 -51.56
CA LEU A 13 9.10 11.18 -50.81
C LEU A 13 9.33 11.02 -49.29
N ILE A 14 10.59 11.11 -48.83
CA ILE A 14 10.98 11.13 -47.40
C ILE A 14 11.46 12.54 -47.02
N LEU A 15 10.96 13.56 -47.73
CA LEU A 15 11.05 14.98 -47.33
C LEU A 15 9.65 15.59 -47.11
N PHE A 16 8.68 14.71 -46.82
CA PHE A 16 7.30 15.05 -46.44
C PHE A 16 6.88 14.27 -45.18
N LEU A 17 7.81 14.05 -44.26
CA LEU A 17 7.57 13.54 -42.90
C LEU A 17 8.19 14.50 -41.89
N GLY A 18 7.69 15.74 -41.92
CA GLY A 18 8.19 16.81 -41.07
C GLY A 18 7.37 18.09 -41.17
N LEU A 19 6.08 18.01 -41.55
CA LEU A 19 5.13 18.97 -41.01
C LEU A 19 4.91 18.52 -39.58
N LEU A 20 5.68 19.14 -38.68
CA LEU A 20 5.38 19.16 -37.26
C LEU A 20 3.87 19.42 -37.15
N ASP A 21 3.14 18.51 -36.51
CA ASP A 21 1.99 18.95 -35.73
C ASP A 21 2.54 19.91 -34.68
N VAL A 22 2.75 21.17 -35.07
CA VAL A 22 2.67 22.28 -34.13
C VAL A 22 1.20 22.27 -33.74
N SER A 23 0.85 21.43 -32.76
CA SER A 23 -0.45 21.54 -32.13
C SER A 23 -0.50 22.97 -31.61
N SER A 24 -1.28 23.84 -32.26
CA SER A 24 -1.54 25.20 -31.84
C SER A 24 -2.47 25.16 -30.62
N GLY A 25 -1.98 24.56 -29.54
CA GLY A 25 -2.78 24.14 -28.40
C GLY A 25 -1.92 23.83 -27.17
N ALA A 26 -2.59 23.77 -26.03
CA ALA A 26 -1.96 23.52 -24.74
C ALA A 26 -1.16 22.19 -24.70
N SER A 27 0.01 22.22 -24.07
CA SER A 27 0.92 21.06 -23.98
C SER A 27 1.33 20.77 -22.54
N TRP A 28 1.57 19.49 -22.22
CA TRP A 28 1.98 19.05 -20.88
C TRP A 28 3.48 19.24 -20.65
N TYR A 29 3.82 19.74 -19.47
CA TYR A 29 5.19 19.92 -19.00
C TYR A 29 5.31 19.50 -17.54
N THR A 30 6.50 19.03 -17.14
CA THR A 30 6.79 18.59 -15.77
C THR A 30 7.88 19.49 -15.17
N ALA A 31 7.59 20.09 -14.03
CA ALA A 31 8.55 20.91 -13.28
C ALA A 31 9.54 20.03 -12.50
N SER A 32 10.60 20.66 -11.98
CA SER A 32 11.67 19.98 -11.22
C SER A 32 11.20 19.33 -9.90
N ASP A 33 10.06 19.76 -9.37
CA ASP A 33 9.41 19.19 -8.18
C ASP A 33 8.41 18.06 -8.51
N GLY A 34 8.33 17.65 -9.78
CA GLY A 34 7.44 16.60 -10.26
C GLY A 34 6.01 17.06 -10.57
N ARG A 35 5.65 18.32 -10.28
CA ARG A 35 4.33 18.85 -10.64
C ARG A 35 4.18 18.95 -12.16
N ARG A 36 2.99 18.61 -12.65
CA ARG A 36 2.66 18.68 -14.08
C ARG A 36 1.73 19.86 -14.35
N TYR A 37 2.03 20.58 -15.42
CA TYR A 37 1.25 21.72 -15.88
C TYR A 37 0.87 21.54 -17.34
N LEU A 38 -0.38 21.85 -17.67
CA LEU A 38 -0.82 21.99 -19.06
C LEU A 38 -0.76 23.47 -19.42
N ILE A 39 0.10 23.83 -20.37
CA ILE A 39 0.42 25.23 -20.67
C ILE A 39 -0.03 25.55 -22.10
N GLU A 40 -0.91 26.53 -22.22
CA GLU A 40 -1.22 27.20 -23.47
C GLU A 40 -0.46 28.53 -23.51
N ALA A 41 0.49 28.65 -24.44
CA ALA A 41 1.35 29.82 -24.51
C ALA A 41 0.87 30.90 -25.50
N THR A 42 -0.19 30.60 -26.27
CA THR A 42 -0.78 31.53 -27.23
C THR A 42 -1.69 32.51 -26.50
N ALA A 43 -1.45 33.80 -26.71
CA ALA A 43 -2.20 34.89 -26.13
C ALA A 43 -3.58 35.04 -26.81
N SER A 44 -4.56 34.24 -26.41
CA SER A 44 -5.86 34.14 -27.11
C SER A 44 -7.07 33.99 -26.17
N TYR A 45 -6.86 34.05 -24.86
CA TYR A 45 -7.91 33.78 -23.89
C TYR A 45 -7.99 34.89 -22.85
N ASN A 46 -9.19 35.37 -22.57
CA ASN A 46 -9.43 36.13 -21.35
C ASN A 46 -9.44 35.18 -20.12
N TRP A 47 -9.52 35.72 -18.91
CA TRP A 47 -9.35 34.92 -17.71
C TRP A 47 -10.46 33.87 -17.54
N LEU A 48 -11.71 34.23 -17.80
CA LEU A 48 -12.85 33.32 -17.70
C LEU A 48 -12.78 32.18 -18.72
N GLN A 49 -12.34 32.47 -19.95
CA GLN A 49 -12.10 31.46 -20.97
C GLN A 49 -10.98 30.51 -20.57
N ALA A 50 -9.89 31.03 -20.00
CA ALA A 50 -8.79 30.22 -19.49
C ALA A 50 -9.24 29.28 -18.35
N LEU A 51 -10.08 29.78 -17.44
CA LEU A 51 -10.72 28.99 -16.38
C LEU A 51 -11.58 27.86 -16.96
N ASP A 52 -12.44 28.16 -17.94
CA ASP A 52 -13.27 27.16 -18.64
C ASP A 52 -12.40 26.10 -19.36
N LYS A 53 -11.29 26.50 -19.99
CA LYS A 53 -10.37 25.59 -20.70
C LYS A 53 -9.71 24.57 -19.77
N CYS A 54 -9.29 24.98 -18.57
CA CYS A 54 -8.78 24.04 -17.58
C CYS A 54 -9.89 23.15 -17.03
N THR A 55 -11.04 23.74 -16.69
CA THR A 55 -12.16 23.03 -16.04
C THR A 55 -12.73 21.93 -16.93
N ARG A 56 -12.84 22.16 -18.25
CA ARG A 56 -13.31 21.15 -19.23
C ARG A 56 -12.39 19.93 -19.38
N GLN A 57 -11.18 19.99 -18.84
CA GLN A 57 -10.20 18.91 -18.86
C GLN A 57 -10.02 18.30 -17.46
N ASP A 58 -10.94 18.56 -16.53
CA ASP A 58 -10.84 18.17 -15.11
C ASP A 58 -9.57 18.71 -14.42
N LEU A 59 -9.08 19.85 -14.90
CA LEU A 59 -7.97 20.62 -14.35
C LEU A 59 -8.48 21.90 -13.70
N GLN A 60 -7.58 22.66 -13.09
CA GLN A 60 -7.84 24.01 -12.61
C GLN A 60 -6.79 24.98 -13.14
N LEU A 61 -7.09 26.27 -13.23
CA LEU A 61 -6.02 27.28 -13.40
C LEU A 61 -5.04 27.18 -12.23
N VAL A 62 -3.76 27.32 -12.51
CA VAL A 62 -2.71 27.12 -11.49
C VAL A 62 -2.88 28.07 -10.31
N VAL A 63 -2.97 27.50 -9.11
CA VAL A 63 -3.03 28.27 -7.86
C VAL A 63 -1.66 28.21 -7.19
N ILE A 64 -0.85 29.23 -7.40
CA ILE A 64 0.47 29.34 -6.77
C ILE A 64 0.33 29.80 -5.30
N ASP A 65 0.49 28.89 -4.35
CA ASP A 65 0.23 29.09 -2.91
C ASP A 65 1.50 29.07 -2.04
N SER A 66 2.68 28.91 -2.66
CA SER A 66 3.95 28.79 -1.96
C SER A 66 5.14 29.22 -2.83
N ASP A 67 6.19 29.69 -2.17
CA ASP A 67 7.45 30.09 -2.81
C ASP A 67 8.11 28.95 -3.58
N SER A 68 8.07 27.74 -3.02
CA SER A 68 8.61 26.54 -3.69
C SER A 68 7.90 26.25 -5.01
N LYS A 69 6.55 26.30 -5.03
CA LYS A 69 5.76 26.10 -6.25
C LYS A 69 6.05 27.18 -7.29
N ASN A 70 6.12 28.44 -6.86
CA ASN A 70 6.44 29.56 -7.73
C ASN A 70 7.82 29.39 -8.41
N LYS A 71 8.86 29.08 -7.62
CA LYS A 71 10.22 28.87 -8.13
C LYS A 71 10.29 27.71 -9.13
N ALA A 72 9.65 26.59 -8.83
CA ALA A 72 9.62 25.42 -9.72
C ALA A 72 8.90 25.75 -11.04
N LEU A 73 7.77 26.43 -10.99
CA LEU A 73 7.02 26.86 -12.18
C LEU A 73 7.81 27.85 -13.03
N ILE A 74 8.41 28.89 -12.43
CA ILE A 74 9.22 29.87 -13.18
C ILE A 74 10.44 29.21 -13.83
N SER A 75 11.10 28.30 -13.12
CA SER A 75 12.24 27.54 -13.68
C SER A 75 11.81 26.72 -14.90
N LEU A 76 10.64 26.08 -14.85
CA LEU A 76 10.05 25.36 -15.97
C LEU A 76 9.71 26.29 -17.14
N LEU A 77 9.00 27.38 -16.89
CA LEU A 77 8.60 28.33 -17.94
C LEU A 77 9.84 28.90 -18.65
N ARG A 78 10.89 29.22 -17.90
CA ARG A 78 12.15 29.73 -18.45
C ARG A 78 12.88 28.67 -19.29
N SER A 79 12.91 27.41 -18.87
CA SER A 79 13.57 26.35 -19.63
C SER A 79 12.84 26.01 -20.93
N VAL A 80 11.50 26.06 -20.93
CA VAL A 80 10.67 25.70 -22.09
C VAL A 80 10.54 26.86 -23.09
N PHE A 81 10.30 28.08 -22.60
CA PHE A 81 9.92 29.22 -23.46
C PHE A 81 11.02 30.28 -23.61
N GLY A 82 12.13 30.17 -22.87
CA GLY A 82 13.29 31.06 -22.95
C GLY A 82 13.09 32.46 -22.35
N SER A 83 11.90 33.04 -22.48
CA SER A 83 11.54 34.37 -21.97
C SER A 83 10.16 34.37 -21.32
N ALA A 84 9.93 35.30 -20.40
CA ALA A 84 8.63 35.48 -19.78
C ALA A 84 7.54 35.82 -20.81
N ARG A 85 6.33 35.33 -20.58
CA ARG A 85 5.12 35.58 -21.36
C ARG A 85 3.97 35.88 -20.40
N ASP A 86 2.89 36.46 -20.93
CA ASP A 86 1.70 36.76 -20.15
C ASP A 86 0.84 35.50 -20.01
N TYR A 87 0.56 35.08 -18.77
CA TYR A 87 -0.25 33.90 -18.47
C TYR A 87 -1.28 34.18 -17.38
N TRP A 88 -2.52 33.73 -17.60
CA TRP A 88 -3.52 33.67 -16.53
C TRP A 88 -3.21 32.57 -15.52
N ILE A 89 -3.40 32.90 -14.24
CA ILE A 89 -3.34 31.97 -13.11
C ILE A 89 -4.63 32.01 -12.30
N GLY A 90 -4.85 31.00 -11.46
CA GLY A 90 -6.12 30.73 -10.79
C GLY A 90 -6.40 31.60 -9.56
N HIS A 91 -5.85 32.81 -9.52
CA HIS A 91 -6.02 33.77 -8.43
C HIS A 91 -6.94 34.90 -8.90
N HIS A 92 -7.91 35.25 -8.07
CA HIS A 92 -8.82 36.36 -8.33
C HIS A 92 -9.27 37.01 -7.02
N ASP A 93 -9.90 38.16 -7.15
CA ASP A 93 -10.35 38.95 -6.00
C ASP A 93 -11.76 39.53 -6.19
N GLU A 94 -12.44 39.20 -7.28
CA GLU A 94 -13.71 39.78 -7.73
C GLU A 94 -14.79 39.90 -6.63
N PHE A 95 -14.78 39.01 -5.63
CA PHE A 95 -15.74 39.01 -4.52
C PHE A 95 -15.30 39.87 -3.32
N ASN A 96 -14.23 40.65 -3.44
CA ASN A 96 -13.77 41.51 -2.37
C ASN A 96 -14.72 42.69 -2.15
N ARG A 97 -15.01 42.93 -0.86
CA ARG A 97 -15.68 44.16 -0.42
C ARG A 97 -14.73 45.36 -0.38
N LYS A 98 -13.41 45.11 -0.33
CA LYS A 98 -12.37 46.13 -0.30
C LYS A 98 -11.82 46.34 -1.71
N LYS A 99 -11.69 47.59 -2.13
CA LYS A 99 -11.11 47.98 -3.44
C LYS A 99 -9.71 48.60 -3.31
N ASP A 100 -9.10 48.50 -2.13
CA ASP A 100 -7.76 49.00 -1.82
C ASP A 100 -6.69 47.90 -1.96
N LYS A 101 -5.41 48.29 -1.90
CA LYS A 101 -4.24 47.40 -2.06
C LYS A 101 -4.15 46.22 -1.05
N ASN A 102 -4.94 46.21 0.02
CA ASN A 102 -4.96 45.15 1.04
C ASN A 102 -6.13 44.16 0.83
N ARG A 103 -6.64 44.09 -0.39
CA ARG A 103 -7.68 43.17 -0.83
C ARG A 103 -7.18 41.72 -0.82
N GLY A 104 -8.06 40.79 -0.43
CA GLY A 104 -7.71 39.37 -0.26
C GLY A 104 -7.76 38.61 -1.57
N TRP A 105 -6.85 37.67 -1.80
CA TRP A 105 -6.88 36.86 -3.03
C TRP A 105 -7.39 35.48 -2.74
N TYR A 106 -8.11 34.91 -3.71
CA TYR A 106 -8.79 33.63 -3.56
C TYR A 106 -8.47 32.71 -4.74
N SER A 107 -8.46 31.42 -4.44
CA SER A 107 -8.44 30.38 -5.47
C SER A 107 -9.75 30.38 -6.23
N SER A 108 -9.66 30.54 -7.55
CA SER A 108 -10.79 30.47 -8.49
C SER A 108 -11.59 29.17 -8.42
N THR A 109 -10.95 28.09 -7.94
CA THR A 109 -11.55 26.75 -7.95
C THR A 109 -11.99 26.30 -6.56
N SER A 110 -11.18 26.55 -5.52
CA SER A 110 -11.50 26.13 -4.15
C SER A 110 -12.15 27.21 -3.30
N GLY A 111 -12.09 28.48 -3.72
CA GLY A 111 -12.51 29.64 -2.93
C GLY A 111 -11.64 29.91 -1.70
N ALA A 112 -10.57 29.15 -1.49
CA ALA A 112 -9.68 29.32 -0.35
C ALA A 112 -8.90 30.63 -0.47
N SER A 113 -8.70 31.31 0.67
CA SER A 113 -7.85 32.51 0.75
C SER A 113 -6.39 32.14 0.47
N ILE A 114 -5.72 33.01 -0.27
CA ILE A 114 -4.31 32.88 -0.64
C ILE A 114 -3.53 33.98 0.08
N SER A 115 -2.49 33.58 0.81
CA SER A 115 -1.59 34.49 1.54
C SER A 115 -0.27 34.72 0.82
N TYR A 116 0.15 33.80 -0.04
CA TYR A 116 1.37 33.92 -0.83
C TYR A 116 1.13 34.83 -2.06
N GLY A 117 2.10 35.70 -2.34
CA GLY A 117 2.06 36.60 -3.48
C GLY A 117 3.46 36.79 -4.07
N TYR A 118 3.57 36.71 -5.40
CA TYR A 118 4.78 37.07 -6.14
C TYR A 118 4.58 38.33 -6.99
N TRP A 119 3.85 39.29 -6.41
CA TRP A 119 3.48 40.56 -7.02
C TRP A 119 4.69 41.39 -7.48
N ASP A 120 4.54 42.10 -8.60
CA ASP A 120 5.49 43.13 -8.98
C ASP A 120 5.45 44.32 -8.03
N SER A 121 6.49 45.14 -8.07
CA SER A 121 6.58 46.35 -7.26
C SER A 121 5.45 47.31 -7.63
N GLY A 122 4.55 47.54 -6.67
CA GLY A 122 3.37 48.38 -6.85
C GLY A 122 2.07 47.57 -6.98
N GLU A 123 2.17 46.27 -7.22
CA GLU A 123 1.02 45.37 -7.37
C GLU A 123 0.61 44.70 -6.05
N PRO A 124 -0.68 44.33 -5.89
CA PRO A 124 -1.78 44.64 -6.81
C PRO A 124 -2.28 46.08 -6.68
N ASN A 125 -2.50 46.76 -7.80
CA ASN A 125 -2.79 48.20 -7.85
C ASN A 125 -4.26 48.54 -8.16
N ASN A 126 -5.02 47.59 -8.69
CA ASN A 126 -6.42 47.72 -9.12
C ASN A 126 -6.65 48.89 -10.08
N PHE A 127 -5.87 48.96 -11.16
CA PHE A 127 -5.88 50.07 -12.10
C PHE A 127 -7.28 50.26 -12.69
N GLY A 128 -7.80 51.49 -12.65
CA GLY A 128 -9.16 51.78 -13.11
C GLY A 128 -10.28 51.14 -12.29
N GLY A 129 -9.95 50.39 -11.24
CA GLY A 129 -10.90 49.70 -10.38
C GLY A 129 -11.50 48.43 -10.99
N THR A 130 -10.87 47.83 -12.00
CA THR A 130 -11.38 46.66 -12.75
C THR A 130 -10.46 45.45 -12.76
N GLU A 131 -9.27 45.53 -12.16
CA GLU A 131 -8.25 44.48 -12.25
C GLU A 131 -8.47 43.40 -11.19
N HIS A 132 -9.31 42.42 -11.51
CA HIS A 132 -9.76 41.41 -10.54
C HIS A 132 -9.14 40.01 -10.71
N CYS A 133 -8.28 39.83 -11.70
CA CYS A 133 -7.69 38.55 -12.07
C CYS A 133 -6.17 38.62 -12.11
N THR A 134 -5.46 37.54 -11.78
CA THR A 134 -3.99 37.58 -11.73
C THR A 134 -3.36 37.06 -13.02
N GLN A 135 -2.43 37.83 -13.56
CA GLN A 135 -1.50 37.38 -14.59
C GLN A 135 -0.08 37.19 -14.03
N ILE A 136 0.65 36.22 -14.58
CA ILE A 136 2.12 36.27 -14.62
C ILE A 136 2.49 37.24 -15.74
N TYR A 137 3.31 38.25 -15.43
CA TYR A 137 3.57 39.36 -16.33
C TYR A 137 4.94 39.27 -17.01
N ARG A 138 4.95 39.38 -18.33
CA ARG A 138 6.19 39.24 -19.13
C ARG A 138 7.22 40.32 -18.90
N LYS A 139 6.79 41.53 -18.49
CA LYS A 139 7.69 42.69 -18.38
C LYS A 139 8.49 42.72 -17.08
N THR A 140 8.13 41.89 -16.11
CA THR A 140 8.63 41.96 -14.73
C THR A 140 9.26 40.64 -14.28
N ASP A 141 9.76 39.86 -15.25
CA ASP A 141 10.40 38.55 -15.05
C ASP A 141 9.55 37.58 -14.21
N TYR A 142 8.34 37.28 -14.71
CA TYR A 142 7.36 36.34 -14.13
C TYR A 142 6.69 36.78 -12.83
N LYS A 143 6.91 38.03 -12.38
CA LYS A 143 6.13 38.57 -11.27
C LYS A 143 4.68 38.82 -11.67
N TRP A 144 3.82 38.93 -10.66
CA TRP A 144 2.38 38.97 -10.87
C TRP A 144 1.86 40.40 -10.97
N ASN A 145 0.80 40.55 -11.74
CA ASN A 145 0.03 41.79 -11.88
C ASN A 145 -1.44 41.42 -11.75
N ASP A 146 -2.23 42.23 -11.05
CA ASP A 146 -3.68 42.15 -11.19
C ASP A 146 -4.05 42.81 -12.51
N GLU A 147 -4.94 42.19 -13.27
CA GLU A 147 -5.33 42.65 -14.59
C GLU A 147 -6.83 42.46 -14.76
N ASP A 148 -7.40 43.25 -15.66
CA ASP A 148 -8.80 43.18 -16.03
C ASP A 148 -9.10 41.82 -16.67
N CYS A 149 -10.04 41.09 -16.07
CA CYS A 149 -10.35 39.70 -16.40
C CYS A 149 -10.79 39.50 -17.85
N ASP A 150 -11.40 40.52 -18.48
CA ASP A 150 -12.06 40.41 -19.77
C ASP A 150 -11.34 41.19 -20.89
N LYS A 151 -10.60 42.23 -20.53
CA LYS A 151 -10.02 43.17 -21.50
C LYS A 151 -8.88 42.61 -22.33
N HIS A 152 -8.10 41.70 -21.77
CA HIS A 152 -6.86 41.21 -22.39
C HIS A 152 -6.89 39.71 -22.66
N SER A 153 -6.14 39.30 -23.69
CA SER A 153 -5.99 37.90 -24.09
C SER A 153 -4.56 37.43 -23.81
N PHE A 154 -4.42 36.40 -22.99
CA PHE A 154 -3.14 35.81 -22.59
C PHE A 154 -3.14 34.29 -22.80
N GLY A 155 -1.97 33.69 -22.58
CA GLY A 155 -1.87 32.25 -22.39
C GLY A 155 -2.45 31.85 -21.03
N TYR A 156 -2.48 30.56 -20.73
CA TYR A 156 -2.91 30.07 -19.43
C TYR A 156 -2.14 28.83 -19.00
N ILE A 157 -2.11 28.61 -17.68
CA ILE A 157 -1.45 27.46 -17.07
C ILE A 157 -2.48 26.72 -16.24
N CYS A 158 -2.76 25.48 -16.61
CA CYS A 158 -3.56 24.57 -15.81
C CYS A 158 -2.69 23.66 -14.95
N GLU A 159 -3.26 23.18 -13.86
CA GLU A 159 -2.72 22.12 -13.02
C GLU A 159 -3.81 21.12 -12.64
N GLU A 160 -3.42 20.01 -12.03
CA GLU A 160 -4.37 19.05 -11.47
C GLU A 160 -5.36 19.70 -10.50
N HIS A 161 -6.64 19.38 -10.66
CA HIS A 161 -7.70 19.90 -9.80
C HIS A 161 -7.45 19.53 -8.33
N PHE A 162 -7.59 20.49 -7.40
CA PHE A 162 -7.17 20.33 -6.00
C PHE A 162 -7.85 19.15 -5.29
N LYS A 163 -9.13 18.88 -5.60
CA LYS A 163 -9.86 17.71 -5.05
C LYS A 163 -9.25 16.39 -5.52
N THR A 164 -8.77 16.33 -6.77
CA THR A 164 -8.11 15.14 -7.32
C THR A 164 -6.78 14.91 -6.60
N ALA A 165 -5.98 15.95 -6.43
CA ALA A 165 -4.72 15.90 -5.66
C ALA A 165 -4.96 15.48 -4.20
N GLN A 166 -5.99 16.03 -3.56
CA GLN A 166 -6.39 15.67 -2.18
C GLN A 166 -6.83 14.21 -2.10
N CYS A 167 -7.66 13.74 -3.03
CA CYS A 167 -8.14 12.37 -3.07
C CYS A 167 -6.97 11.40 -3.24
N ARG A 168 -6.03 11.67 -4.16
CA ARG A 168 -4.82 10.86 -4.35
C ARG A 168 -4.01 10.75 -3.05
N SER A 169 -3.76 11.87 -2.38
CA SER A 169 -3.03 11.89 -1.11
C SER A 169 -3.73 11.08 -0.01
N GLN A 170 -5.06 11.23 0.12
CA GLN A 170 -5.84 10.46 1.09
C GLN A 170 -5.86 8.95 0.77
N MET A 171 -5.98 8.59 -0.50
CA MET A 171 -5.97 7.20 -0.94
C MET A 171 -4.61 6.55 -0.69
N GLU A 172 -3.50 7.27 -0.93
CA GLU A 172 -2.16 6.78 -0.64
C GLU A 172 -1.92 6.59 0.87
N ALA A 173 -2.42 7.50 1.70
CA ALA A 173 -2.38 7.35 3.15
C ALA A 173 -3.17 6.10 3.61
N LYS A 174 -4.36 5.87 3.04
CA LYS A 174 -5.17 4.68 3.30
C LYS A 174 -4.48 3.40 2.85
N ARG A 175 -3.84 3.41 1.68
CA ARG A 175 -3.04 2.29 1.16
C ARG A 175 -1.91 1.93 2.12
N THR A 176 -1.13 2.92 2.54
CA THR A 176 -0.03 2.72 3.49
C THR A 176 -0.54 2.13 4.81
N ALA A 177 -1.65 2.65 5.33
CA ALA A 177 -2.26 2.13 6.56
C ALA A 177 -2.77 0.68 6.41
N ALA A 178 -3.35 0.33 5.26
CA ALA A 178 -3.79 -1.03 4.97
C ALA A 178 -2.58 -1.99 4.84
N GLN A 179 -1.49 -1.56 4.20
CA GLN A 179 -0.27 -2.36 4.10
C GLN A 179 0.35 -2.64 5.49
N GLN A 180 0.38 -1.62 6.35
CA GLN A 180 0.85 -1.78 7.73
C GLN A 180 0.01 -2.80 8.50
N LYS A 181 -1.32 -2.76 8.36
CA LYS A 181 -2.21 -3.74 8.98
C LYS A 181 -2.02 -5.15 8.42
N ASN A 182 -1.84 -5.30 7.11
CA ASN A 182 -1.56 -6.60 6.49
C ASN A 182 -0.26 -7.20 7.00
N ASN A 183 0.81 -6.39 7.09
CA ASN A 183 2.10 -6.82 7.65
C ASN A 183 1.98 -7.22 9.13
N GLN A 184 1.25 -6.44 9.92
CA GLN A 184 0.99 -6.76 11.33
C GLN A 184 0.21 -8.07 11.47
N LEU A 185 -0.83 -8.26 10.66
CA LEU A 185 -1.66 -9.47 10.70
C LEU A 185 -0.86 -10.71 10.29
N SER A 186 0.02 -10.59 9.28
CA SER A 186 0.96 -11.66 8.91
C SER A 186 1.91 -12.01 10.07
N SER A 187 2.47 -11.02 10.76
CA SER A 187 3.30 -11.24 11.95
C SER A 187 2.54 -11.91 13.10
N ASP A 188 1.32 -11.48 13.38
CA ASP A 188 0.48 -12.05 14.44
C ASP A 188 0.09 -13.49 14.15
N PHE A 189 -0.13 -13.82 12.87
CA PHE A 189 -0.39 -15.18 12.43
C PHE A 189 0.83 -16.09 12.63
N VAL A 190 2.02 -15.65 12.22
CA VAL A 190 3.28 -16.40 12.47
C VAL A 190 3.50 -16.62 13.97
N LYS A 191 3.24 -15.61 14.80
CA LYS A 191 3.33 -15.75 16.27
C LYS A 191 2.34 -16.78 16.79
N THR A 192 1.11 -16.78 16.26
CA THR A 192 0.07 -17.74 16.65
C THR A 192 0.45 -19.16 16.25
N LYS A 193 0.97 -19.36 15.04
CA LYS A 193 1.55 -20.63 14.58
C LYS A 193 2.62 -21.14 15.54
N ASN A 194 3.57 -20.29 15.91
CA ASN A 194 4.65 -20.68 16.84
C ASN A 194 4.12 -21.05 18.23
N ASN A 195 3.11 -20.32 18.73
CA ASN A 195 2.46 -20.65 20.00
C ASN A 195 1.72 -21.99 19.94
N VAL A 196 1.01 -22.26 18.83
CA VAL A 196 0.28 -23.51 18.61
C VAL A 196 1.26 -24.71 18.53
N ASN A 197 2.37 -24.56 17.80
CA ASN A 197 3.41 -25.59 17.74
C ASN A 197 4.03 -25.84 19.13
N LYS A 198 4.28 -24.78 19.90
CA LYS A 198 4.79 -24.93 21.27
C LYS A 198 3.80 -25.70 22.15
N ILE A 199 2.51 -25.36 22.12
CA ILE A 199 1.48 -26.06 22.89
C ILE A 199 1.43 -27.55 22.51
N MET A 200 1.55 -27.88 21.22
CA MET A 200 1.58 -29.27 20.76
C MET A 200 2.78 -30.04 21.31
N THR A 201 3.97 -29.43 21.30
CA THR A 201 5.19 -30.05 21.85
C THR A 201 5.06 -30.23 23.36
N ASP A 202 4.66 -29.19 24.09
CA ASP A 202 4.50 -29.24 25.55
C ASP A 202 3.46 -30.32 25.94
N THR A 203 2.33 -30.39 25.23
CA THR A 203 1.30 -31.42 25.44
C THR A 203 1.81 -32.84 25.13
N SER A 204 2.67 -32.98 24.12
CA SER A 204 3.35 -34.25 23.82
C SER A 204 4.15 -34.74 24.99
N GLU A 205 4.99 -33.85 25.53
CA GLU A 205 5.96 -34.14 26.57
C GLU A 205 5.24 -34.50 27.85
N ASP A 206 4.22 -33.72 28.22
CA ASP A 206 3.36 -34.01 29.36
C ASP A 206 2.67 -35.37 29.22
N THR A 207 2.17 -35.71 28.02
CA THR A 207 1.51 -36.99 27.79
C THR A 207 2.51 -38.16 27.86
N ASP A 208 3.71 -37.98 27.32
CA ASP A 208 4.78 -38.98 27.35
C ASP A 208 5.25 -39.26 28.78
N ASN A 209 5.40 -38.19 29.57
CA ASN A 209 5.71 -38.25 31.00
C ASN A 209 4.60 -39.01 31.76
N MET A 210 3.34 -38.71 31.48
CA MET A 210 2.19 -39.40 32.10
C MET A 210 2.12 -40.88 31.71
N LEU A 211 2.37 -41.22 30.46
CA LEU A 211 2.42 -42.61 29.99
C LEU A 211 3.55 -43.40 30.65
N THR A 212 4.71 -42.78 30.81
CA THR A 212 5.87 -43.38 31.49
C THR A 212 5.58 -43.61 32.99
N LEU A 213 4.93 -42.65 33.65
CA LEU A 213 4.48 -42.80 35.03
C LEU A 213 3.43 -43.90 35.18
N TRP A 214 2.46 -43.96 34.26
CA TRP A 214 1.41 -44.99 34.25
C TRP A 214 1.99 -46.40 34.06
N GLU A 215 2.92 -46.56 33.12
CA GLU A 215 3.61 -47.82 32.87
C GLU A 215 4.41 -48.25 34.11
N SER A 216 5.23 -47.36 34.68
CA SER A 216 6.01 -47.65 35.89
C SER A 216 5.11 -48.01 37.09
N SER A 217 4.02 -47.27 37.29
CA SER A 217 3.05 -47.56 38.36
C SER A 217 2.38 -48.92 38.15
N SER A 218 1.99 -49.23 36.92
CA SER A 218 1.37 -50.52 36.56
C SER A 218 2.33 -51.69 36.77
N GLN A 219 3.60 -51.54 36.38
CA GLN A 219 4.64 -52.55 36.61
C GLN A 219 4.82 -52.80 38.11
N ASN A 220 4.89 -51.75 38.92
CA ASN A 220 5.03 -51.86 40.38
C ASN A 220 3.83 -52.61 41.01
N VAL A 221 2.59 -52.33 40.59
CA VAL A 221 1.41 -53.08 41.06
C VAL A 221 1.51 -54.57 40.71
N MET A 222 1.92 -54.91 39.49
CA MET A 222 2.06 -56.30 39.04
C MET A 222 3.18 -57.04 39.76
N ASP A 223 4.29 -56.36 40.07
CA ASP A 223 5.41 -56.93 40.81
C ASP A 223 5.03 -57.18 42.28
N ASN A 224 4.37 -56.21 42.93
CA ASN A 224 3.83 -56.39 44.28
C ASN A 224 2.81 -57.53 44.35
N PHE A 225 1.98 -57.71 43.31
CA PHE A 225 1.06 -58.84 43.22
C PHE A 225 1.80 -60.18 43.12
N LYS A 226 2.81 -60.28 42.26
CA LYS A 226 3.65 -61.49 42.11
C LYS A 226 4.36 -61.83 43.43
N GLU A 227 4.90 -60.84 44.13
CA GLU A 227 5.56 -61.01 45.43
C GLU A 227 4.57 -61.49 46.50
N SER A 228 3.41 -60.83 46.62
CA SER A 228 2.35 -61.23 47.56
C SER A 228 1.86 -62.66 47.31
N LEU A 229 1.73 -63.05 46.03
CA LEU A 229 1.39 -64.41 45.66
C LEU A 229 2.49 -65.36 46.14
N ASN A 230 3.76 -65.10 45.82
CA ASN A 230 4.88 -65.96 46.24
C ASN A 230 4.97 -66.10 47.77
N GLU A 231 4.74 -65.03 48.55
CA GLU A 231 4.68 -65.11 50.00
C GLU A 231 3.56 -66.03 50.51
N LEU A 232 2.37 -65.94 49.90
CA LEU A 232 1.22 -66.75 50.28
C LEU A 232 1.51 -68.25 50.08
N ILE A 233 2.18 -68.58 48.97
CA ILE A 233 2.64 -69.94 48.66
C ILE A 233 3.59 -70.44 49.75
N ALA A 234 4.55 -69.61 50.17
CA ALA A 234 5.54 -69.97 51.18
C ALA A 234 4.92 -70.20 52.58
N LYS A 235 3.92 -69.39 52.97
CA LYS A 235 3.30 -69.45 54.30
C LYS A 235 2.29 -70.59 54.47
N LYS A 236 1.74 -71.16 53.38
CA LYS A 236 0.64 -72.14 53.43
C LYS A 236 0.96 -73.44 52.66
N PRO A 237 1.81 -74.33 53.20
CA PRO A 237 2.25 -75.56 52.51
C PRO A 237 1.11 -76.52 52.14
N TYR A 238 -0.01 -76.49 52.85
CA TYR A 238 -1.18 -77.33 52.54
C TYR A 238 -1.92 -76.90 51.26
N LEU A 239 -1.70 -75.68 50.76
CA LEU A 239 -2.27 -75.19 49.50
C LEU A 239 -1.38 -75.53 48.29
N GLN A 240 -0.23 -76.16 48.51
CA GLN A 240 0.83 -76.32 47.52
C GLN A 240 0.39 -77.13 46.28
N ALA A 241 -0.51 -78.09 46.44
CA ALA A 241 -1.09 -78.84 45.33
C ALA A 241 -2.05 -77.99 44.47
N VAL A 242 -2.91 -77.17 45.09
CA VAL A 242 -3.82 -76.26 44.38
C VAL A 242 -3.02 -75.17 43.66
N ILE A 243 -2.04 -74.59 44.35
CA ILE A 243 -1.17 -73.56 43.79
C ILE A 243 -0.28 -74.11 42.68
N ALA A 244 0.19 -75.36 42.75
CA ALA A 244 0.95 -75.98 41.67
C ALA A 244 0.13 -76.13 40.38
N ASP A 245 -1.19 -76.29 40.51
CA ASP A 245 -2.13 -76.42 39.39
C ASP A 245 -2.51 -75.06 38.78
N VAL A 246 -3.02 -74.11 39.59
CA VAL A 246 -3.48 -72.80 39.10
C VAL A 246 -2.42 -71.69 39.09
N GLY A 247 -1.35 -71.82 39.86
CA GLY A 247 -0.29 -70.81 39.99
C GLY A 247 0.41 -70.45 38.68
N PRO A 248 0.78 -71.42 37.81
CA PRO A 248 1.31 -71.13 36.49
C PRO A 248 0.35 -70.29 35.63
N ALA A 249 -0.95 -70.60 35.66
CA ALA A 249 -1.96 -69.86 34.90
C ALA A 249 -2.12 -68.41 35.41
N ILE A 250 -2.12 -68.20 36.74
CA ILE A 250 -2.19 -66.86 37.34
C ILE A 250 -0.94 -66.03 36.97
N LYS A 251 0.25 -66.64 36.99
CA LYS A 251 1.49 -65.97 36.58
C LYS A 251 1.51 -65.64 35.08
N ALA A 252 0.96 -66.51 34.25
CA ALA A 252 0.78 -66.25 32.81
C ALA A 252 -0.15 -65.06 32.59
N LEU A 253 -1.33 -65.04 33.23
CA LEU A 253 -2.28 -63.91 33.16
C LEU A 253 -1.65 -62.59 33.61
N ALA A 254 -0.88 -62.61 34.70
CA ALA A 254 -0.17 -61.41 35.17
C ALA A 254 0.89 -60.92 34.16
N SER A 255 1.55 -61.84 33.45
CA SER A 255 2.53 -61.50 32.42
C SER A 255 1.84 -60.97 31.16
N GLU A 256 0.73 -61.58 30.76
CA GLU A 256 -0.11 -61.13 29.63
C GLU A 256 -0.65 -59.72 29.87
N ALA A 257 -1.19 -59.43 31.06
CA ALA A 257 -1.67 -58.10 31.41
C ALA A 257 -0.56 -57.05 31.32
N GLN A 258 0.67 -57.38 31.71
CA GLN A 258 1.82 -56.48 31.63
C GLN A 258 2.24 -56.21 30.17
N VAL A 259 2.20 -57.23 29.31
CA VAL A 259 2.43 -57.09 27.87
C VAL A 259 1.36 -56.22 27.21
N GLU A 260 0.08 -56.41 27.57
CA GLU A 260 -1.02 -55.58 27.05
C GLU A 260 -0.89 -54.11 27.47
N ILE A 261 -0.49 -53.83 28.71
CA ILE A 261 -0.23 -52.48 29.21
C ILE A 261 0.86 -51.80 28.39
N SER A 262 2.04 -52.43 28.20
CA SER A 262 3.11 -51.85 27.39
C SER A 262 2.70 -51.68 25.92
N LYS A 263 1.92 -52.61 25.36
CA LYS A 263 1.37 -52.49 24.01
C LYS A 263 0.43 -51.30 23.88
N LEU A 264 -0.46 -51.09 24.86
CA LEU A 264 -1.39 -49.96 24.87
C LEU A 264 -0.64 -48.62 25.02
N THR A 265 0.39 -48.56 25.87
CA THR A 265 1.28 -47.40 26.00
C THR A 265 1.89 -47.04 24.66
N GLU A 266 2.49 -48.02 23.96
CA GLU A 266 3.13 -47.80 22.67
C GLU A 266 2.14 -47.37 21.59
N GLN A 267 0.97 -48.02 21.51
CA GLN A 267 -0.10 -47.61 20.59
C GLN A 267 -0.57 -46.17 20.86
N THR A 268 -0.61 -45.77 22.13
CA THR A 268 -0.98 -44.40 22.51
C THR A 268 0.10 -43.40 22.08
N ARG A 269 1.39 -43.70 22.31
CA ARG A 269 2.51 -42.88 21.81
C ARG A 269 2.47 -42.70 20.30
N GLN A 270 2.25 -43.79 19.55
CA GLN A 270 2.13 -43.75 18.09
C GLN A 270 0.94 -42.90 17.62
N THR A 271 -0.21 -43.02 18.29
CA THR A 271 -1.41 -42.24 17.97
C THR A 271 -1.17 -40.74 18.20
N ILE A 272 -0.53 -40.37 19.31
CA ILE A 272 -0.18 -38.97 19.60
C ILE A 272 0.76 -38.40 18.54
N ALA A 273 1.83 -39.13 18.21
CA ALA A 273 2.77 -38.72 17.18
C ALA A 273 2.10 -38.51 15.81
N GLN A 274 1.14 -39.38 15.45
CA GLN A 274 0.37 -39.23 14.22
C GLN A 274 -0.53 -37.99 14.25
N VAL A 275 -1.24 -37.74 15.36
CA VAL A 275 -2.10 -36.57 15.53
C VAL A 275 -1.30 -35.28 15.47
N GLN A 276 -0.12 -35.22 16.08
CA GLN A 276 0.77 -34.07 16.00
C GLN A 276 1.21 -33.80 14.56
N LEU A 277 1.71 -34.81 13.85
CA LEU A 277 2.14 -34.66 12.46
C LEU A 277 0.99 -34.17 11.56
N GLN A 278 -0.23 -34.67 11.78
CA GLN A 278 -1.40 -34.21 11.04
C GLN A 278 -1.76 -32.76 11.38
N THR A 279 -1.67 -32.38 12.65
CA THR A 279 -1.99 -31.04 13.11
C THR A 279 -0.97 -30.03 12.59
N GLU A 280 0.33 -30.32 12.67
CA GLU A 280 1.40 -29.49 12.09
C GLU A 280 1.18 -29.26 10.59
N LYS A 281 0.89 -30.31 9.82
CA LYS A 281 0.57 -30.20 8.40
C LYS A 281 -0.65 -29.31 8.14
N SER A 282 -1.69 -29.44 8.96
CA SER A 282 -2.89 -28.62 8.84
C SER A 282 -2.59 -27.15 9.13
N VAL A 283 -1.84 -26.86 10.20
CA VAL A 283 -1.44 -25.51 10.59
C VAL A 283 -0.56 -24.86 9.51
N ASP A 284 0.39 -25.61 8.94
CA ASP A 284 1.25 -25.13 7.86
C ASP A 284 0.47 -24.85 6.57
N SER A 285 -0.49 -25.71 6.24
CA SER A 285 -1.39 -25.51 5.09
C SER A 285 -2.23 -24.24 5.25
N GLU A 286 -2.87 -24.06 6.40
CA GLU A 286 -3.66 -22.86 6.70
C GLU A 286 -2.80 -21.59 6.72
N ASN A 287 -1.57 -21.67 7.25
CA ASN A 287 -0.60 -20.56 7.21
C ASN A 287 -0.27 -20.15 5.78
N THR A 288 0.02 -21.13 4.93
CA THR A 288 0.36 -20.88 3.52
C THR A 288 -0.83 -20.28 2.77
N ALA A 289 -2.04 -20.78 3.01
CA ALA A 289 -3.26 -20.24 2.43
C ALA A 289 -3.48 -18.78 2.86
N PHE A 290 -3.28 -18.48 4.15
CA PHE A 290 -3.40 -17.13 4.69
C PHE A 290 -2.38 -16.15 4.09
N GLU A 291 -1.11 -16.55 3.98
CA GLU A 291 -0.06 -15.74 3.35
C GLU A 291 -0.39 -15.41 1.88
N ASN A 292 -0.91 -16.39 1.13
CA ASN A 292 -1.35 -16.18 -0.25
C ASN A 292 -2.49 -15.17 -0.36
N ILE A 293 -3.48 -15.22 0.55
CA ILE A 293 -4.60 -14.26 0.59
C ILE A 293 -4.08 -12.84 0.86
N ILE A 294 -3.16 -12.67 1.81
CA ILE A 294 -2.58 -11.36 2.13
C ILE A 294 -1.78 -10.82 0.95
N ALA A 295 -1.01 -11.67 0.27
CA ALA A 295 -0.28 -11.29 -0.93
C ALA A 295 -1.21 -10.85 -2.06
N ASP A 296 -2.30 -11.59 -2.31
CA ASP A 296 -3.29 -11.23 -3.33
C ASP A 296 -3.99 -9.90 -3.00
N HIS A 297 -4.40 -9.70 -1.74
CA HIS A 297 -4.95 -8.41 -1.29
C HIS A 297 -3.97 -7.25 -1.44
N SER A 298 -2.69 -7.46 -1.13
CA SER A 298 -1.64 -6.44 -1.33
C SER A 298 -1.51 -6.08 -2.82
N ASN A 299 -1.47 -7.10 -3.68
CA ASN A 299 -1.37 -6.91 -5.12
C ASN A 299 -2.62 -6.21 -5.70
N GLU A 300 -3.81 -6.53 -5.22
CA GLU A 300 -5.05 -5.90 -5.67
C GLU A 300 -5.11 -4.42 -5.25
N MET A 301 -4.68 -4.09 -4.03
CA MET A 301 -4.54 -2.69 -3.63
C MET A 301 -3.56 -1.92 -4.51
N ASP A 302 -2.44 -2.55 -4.88
CA ASP A 302 -1.47 -1.95 -5.78
C ASP A 302 -2.06 -1.73 -7.18
N ARG A 303 -2.81 -2.70 -7.72
CA ARG A 303 -3.50 -2.59 -9.03
C ARG A 303 -4.52 -1.46 -9.05
N LEU A 304 -5.37 -1.36 -8.03
CA LEU A 304 -6.44 -0.35 -7.96
C LEU A 304 -5.92 1.09 -7.84
N MET A 305 -4.63 1.26 -7.57
CA MET A 305 -4.01 2.56 -7.26
C MET A 305 -3.07 3.07 -8.37
N VAL A 306 -2.94 2.34 -9.49
CA VAL A 306 -2.22 2.84 -10.68
C VAL A 306 -3.14 3.80 -11.45
N TYR A 307 -2.99 5.11 -11.21
CA TYR A 307 -3.57 6.20 -12.00
C TYR A 307 -2.50 7.21 -12.40
#